data_AF-A0A0B1ZBL7-F1
#
_entry.id   AF-A0A0B1ZBL7-F1
#
_cell.length_a   1.000
_cell.length_b   1.000
_cell.length_c   1.000
_cell.angle_alpha   90.00
_cell.angle_beta   90.00
_cell.angle_gamma   90.00
#
_symmetry.space_group_name_H-M   'P 1'
#
loop_
_entity.id
_entity.type
_entity.pdbx_description
1 polymer ?
#
loop_
_entity_poly.entity_id
_entity_poly.type
_entity_poly.pdbx_seq_one_letter_code
_entity_poly.pdbx_strand_id
1 'polypeptide(L)'
;MADGWGRLNRVIRLTWPVVVDLSSAQKAADDEWMRSIATSVRQGNWSKDSEVALDESRRLFDAEVDRRKGADAKAGIYLAAITALIPVLVSLLPSLWNDKLSKVLGFTGLFVFAWAVTYLLRAGAWAFSTLKVSGFTQLGPGEIAASWKKDSPKAALAKQLSIAVLCNYPLVNRKITGIKMTHEYLLRAFLGFTLLMVIQVVWPVGTWLVEQGIRLFKPEAINPLIMCFS
;
A
#
# COMPACT_ATOMS: atom_id res chain seq x y z
N MET A 1 23.65 23.10 -12.39
CA MET A 1 23.55 21.61 -12.34
C MET A 1 22.82 21.06 -11.10
N ALA A 2 22.43 21.87 -10.10
CA ALA A 2 21.73 21.40 -8.88
C ALA A 2 20.21 21.13 -9.06
N ASP A 3 19.55 21.70 -10.07
CA ASP A 3 18.09 21.61 -10.25
C ASP A 3 17.58 20.28 -10.82
N GLY A 4 18.44 19.52 -11.51
CA GLY A 4 18.07 18.24 -12.12
C GLY A 4 17.83 17.14 -11.08
N TRP A 5 18.65 17.11 -10.03
CA TRP A 5 18.58 16.10 -8.97
C TRP A 5 17.33 16.26 -8.10
N GLY A 6 16.93 17.51 -7.81
CA GLY A 6 15.70 17.81 -7.07
C GLY A 6 14.43 17.43 -7.83
N ARG A 7 14.39 17.65 -9.16
CA ARG A 7 13.27 17.21 -10.01
C ARG A 7 13.22 15.70 -10.17
N LEU A 8 14.36 15.04 -10.38
CA LEU A 8 14.42 13.60 -10.53
C LEU A 8 13.95 12.89 -9.25
N ASN A 9 14.39 13.35 -8.08
CA ASN A 9 13.91 12.82 -6.80
C ASN A 9 12.42 13.07 -6.57
N ARG A 10 11.85 14.16 -7.10
CA ARG A 10 10.42 14.44 -7.02
C ARG A 10 9.61 13.51 -7.93
N VAL A 11 10.09 13.27 -9.15
CA VAL A 11 9.47 12.33 -10.09
C VAL A 11 9.56 10.89 -9.58
N ILE A 12 10.73 10.48 -9.07
CA ILE A 12 10.92 9.16 -8.47
C ILE A 12 10.03 8.98 -7.23
N ARG A 13 9.84 10.00 -6.38
CA ARG A 13 8.89 9.93 -5.26
C ARG A 13 7.43 9.87 -5.71
N LEU A 14 7.10 10.50 -6.83
CA LEU A 14 5.76 10.48 -7.41
C LEU A 14 5.41 9.07 -7.93
N THR A 15 6.35 8.47 -8.67
CA THR A 15 6.18 7.15 -9.29
C THR A 15 6.44 6.03 -8.29
N TRP A 16 7.37 6.19 -7.36
CA TRP A 16 7.77 5.16 -6.41
C TRP A 16 7.57 5.64 -4.98
N PRO A 17 6.48 5.23 -4.31
CA PRO A 17 6.26 5.61 -2.92
C PRO A 17 7.34 4.98 -2.03
N VAL A 18 8.00 5.80 -1.22
CA VAL A 18 9.03 5.38 -0.27
C VAL A 18 8.62 5.83 1.12
N VAL A 19 8.77 4.94 2.11
CA VAL A 19 8.64 5.29 3.52
C VAL A 19 9.83 6.17 3.88
N VAL A 20 9.57 7.41 4.28
CA VAL A 20 10.62 8.30 4.80
C VAL A 20 10.82 7.92 6.26
N ASP A 21 11.94 7.26 6.54
CA ASP A 21 12.34 6.99 7.92
C ASP A 21 12.60 8.30 8.67
N LEU A 22 12.20 8.33 9.93
CA LEU A 22 12.53 9.42 10.85
C LEU A 22 14.05 9.59 10.90
N SER A 23 14.51 10.85 10.85
CA SER A 23 15.92 11.17 11.09
C SER A 23 16.35 10.72 12.49
N SER A 24 17.65 10.55 12.72
CA SER A 24 18.18 10.16 14.03
C SER A 24 17.72 11.11 15.15
N ALA A 25 17.70 12.41 14.87
CA ALA A 25 17.20 13.42 15.81
C ALA A 25 15.70 13.26 16.10
N GLN A 26 14.88 12.98 15.09
CA GLN A 26 13.45 12.76 15.27
C GLN A 26 13.14 11.45 16.00
N LYS A 27 13.90 10.38 15.72
CA LYS A 27 13.78 9.12 16.48
C LYS A 27 14.11 9.32 17.95
N ALA A 28 15.20 10.05 18.25
CA ALA A 28 15.55 10.37 19.62
C ALA A 28 14.48 11.22 20.33
N ALA A 29 13.87 12.17 19.64
CA ALA A 29 12.77 12.97 20.18
C ALA A 29 11.50 12.13 20.44
N ASP A 30 11.17 11.19 19.55
CA ASP A 30 10.02 10.28 19.70
C ASP A 30 10.24 9.31 20.87
N ASP A 31 11.45 8.73 20.98
CA ASP A 31 11.84 7.87 22.10
C ASP A 31 11.78 8.63 23.44
N GLU A 32 12.24 9.88 23.47
CA GLU A 32 12.19 10.72 24.67
C GLU A 32 10.75 11.09 25.04
N TRP A 33 9.92 11.41 24.05
CA TRP A 33 8.49 11.64 24.25
C TRP A 33 7.78 10.41 24.83
N MET A 34 8.06 9.21 24.29
CA MET A 34 7.53 7.95 24.81
C MET A 34 7.99 7.72 26.27
N ARG A 35 9.26 7.95 26.59
CA ARG A 35 9.78 7.83 27.97
C ARG A 35 9.13 8.82 28.93
N SER A 36 8.91 10.05 28.49
CA SER A 36 8.24 11.09 29.27
C SER A 36 6.80 10.69 29.62
N ILE A 37 6.05 10.17 28.64
CA ILE A 37 4.69 9.65 28.88
C ILE A 37 4.73 8.44 29.83
N ALA A 38 5.60 7.48 29.60
CA ALA A 38 5.74 6.31 30.46
C ALA A 38 6.03 6.73 31.91
N THR A 39 6.88 7.74 32.10
CA THR A 39 7.21 8.31 33.40
C THR A 39 5.99 8.99 34.03
N SER A 40 5.27 9.80 33.26
CA SER A 40 4.04 10.48 33.69
C SER A 40 2.96 9.49 34.13
N VAL A 41 2.76 8.39 33.38
CA VAL A 41 1.83 7.31 33.72
C VAL A 41 2.25 6.62 35.02
N ARG A 42 3.55 6.35 35.20
CA ARG A 42 4.07 5.70 36.42
C ARG A 42 3.92 6.58 37.66
N GLN A 43 4.29 7.85 37.55
CA GLN A 43 4.31 8.81 38.66
C GLN A 43 2.94 9.42 38.96
N GLY A 44 2.01 9.44 38.00
CA GLY A 44 0.68 10.03 38.17
C GLY A 44 -0.11 9.38 39.30
N ASN A 45 -0.78 10.20 40.12
CA ASN A 45 -1.64 9.69 41.18
C ASN A 45 -3.03 9.34 40.63
N TRP A 46 -3.28 8.06 40.38
CA TRP A 46 -4.54 7.56 39.81
C TRP A 46 -5.46 6.92 40.86
N SER A 47 -5.16 7.09 42.16
CA SER A 47 -5.98 6.53 43.23
C SER A 47 -7.28 7.31 43.46
N LYS A 48 -7.29 8.62 43.15
CA LYS A 48 -8.42 9.53 43.40
C LYS A 48 -9.70 9.09 42.67
N ASP A 49 -9.60 8.76 41.39
CA ASP A 49 -10.71 8.31 40.53
C ASP A 49 -10.30 7.05 39.75
N SER A 50 -9.87 6.03 40.50
CA SER A 50 -9.25 4.82 39.92
C SER A 50 -10.15 4.01 39.00
N GLU A 51 -11.48 4.12 39.14
CA GLU A 51 -12.44 3.50 38.23
C GLU A 51 -12.44 4.16 36.86
N VAL A 52 -12.54 5.50 36.82
CA VAL A 52 -12.48 6.27 35.58
C VAL A 52 -11.16 6.04 34.85
N ALA A 53 -10.04 6.07 35.58
CA ALA A 53 -8.73 5.79 35.02
C ALA A 53 -8.62 4.38 34.42
N LEU A 54 -9.24 3.39 35.06
CA LEU A 54 -9.26 2.01 34.58
C LEU A 54 -10.11 1.86 33.33
N ASP A 55 -11.31 2.44 33.32
CA ASP A 55 -12.21 2.34 32.17
C ASP A 55 -11.63 3.05 30.94
N GLU A 56 -11.06 4.25 31.10
CA GLU A 56 -10.37 4.93 30.01
C GLU A 56 -9.13 4.16 29.53
N SER A 57 -8.37 3.53 30.44
CA SER A 57 -7.23 2.69 30.05
C SER A 57 -7.66 1.45 29.28
N ARG A 58 -8.79 0.83 29.64
CA ARG A 58 -9.39 -0.29 28.90
C ARG A 58 -9.86 0.14 27.52
N ARG A 59 -10.62 1.24 27.43
CA ARG A 59 -11.08 1.80 26.16
C ARG A 59 -9.92 2.10 25.22
N LEU A 60 -8.84 2.69 25.75
CA LEU A 60 -7.63 2.96 24.98
C LEU A 60 -6.94 1.68 24.51
N PHE A 61 -6.84 0.67 25.37
CA PHE A 61 -6.26 -0.63 25.03
C PHE A 61 -7.07 -1.36 23.97
N ASP A 62 -8.39 -1.42 24.12
CA ASP A 62 -9.30 -2.06 23.17
C ASP A 62 -9.25 -1.35 21.81
N ALA A 63 -9.23 -0.01 21.81
CA ALA A 63 -9.07 0.77 20.58
C ALA A 63 -7.75 0.45 19.85
N GLU A 64 -6.65 0.23 20.59
CA GLU A 64 -5.37 -0.14 19.99
C GLU A 64 -5.35 -1.56 19.45
N VAL A 65 -5.99 -2.51 20.17
CA VAL A 65 -6.21 -3.87 19.69
C VAL A 65 -7.03 -3.87 18.39
N ASP A 66 -8.09 -3.07 18.33
CA ASP A 66 -8.94 -2.95 17.16
C ASP A 66 -8.23 -2.26 15.99
N ARG A 67 -7.38 -1.26 16.26
CA ARG A 67 -6.50 -0.68 15.23
C ARG A 67 -5.60 -1.74 14.61
N ARG A 68 -4.99 -2.62 15.41
CA ARG A 68 -4.18 -3.73 14.91
C ARG A 68 -5.02 -4.73 14.12
N LYS A 69 -6.16 -5.18 14.65
CA LYS A 69 -7.04 -6.13 13.95
C LYS A 69 -7.53 -5.57 12.62
N GLY A 70 -7.93 -4.30 12.60
CA GLY A 70 -8.31 -3.58 11.39
C GLY A 70 -7.16 -3.49 10.39
N ALA A 71 -5.93 -3.38 10.87
CA ALA A 71 -4.75 -3.41 10.03
C ALA A 71 -4.56 -4.80 9.38
N ASP A 72 -4.56 -5.85 10.20
CA ASP A 72 -4.38 -7.23 9.73
C ASP A 72 -5.52 -7.64 8.77
N ALA A 73 -6.77 -7.26 9.05
CA ALA A 73 -7.91 -7.50 8.17
C ALA A 73 -7.76 -6.82 6.79
N LYS A 74 -7.37 -5.54 6.75
CA LYS A 74 -7.14 -4.81 5.49
C LYS A 74 -6.01 -5.43 4.67
N ALA A 75 -4.92 -5.83 5.32
CA ALA A 75 -3.82 -6.51 4.64
C ALA A 75 -4.26 -7.85 4.04
N GLY A 76 -5.10 -8.63 4.75
CA GLY A 76 -5.69 -9.86 4.24
C GLY A 76 -6.57 -9.62 3.00
N ILE A 77 -7.42 -8.59 3.03
CA ILE A 77 -8.26 -8.21 1.88
C ILE A 77 -7.41 -7.84 0.66
N TYR A 78 -6.37 -7.01 0.86
CA TYR A 78 -5.47 -6.65 -0.24
C TYR A 78 -4.73 -7.85 -0.80
N LEU A 79 -4.28 -8.77 0.04
CA LEU A 79 -3.60 -9.98 -0.42
C LEU A 79 -4.53 -10.88 -1.23
N ALA A 80 -5.78 -11.05 -0.80
CA ALA A 80 -6.78 -11.79 -1.56
C ALA A 80 -7.04 -11.16 -2.93
N ALA A 81 -7.20 -9.83 -2.98
CA ALA A 81 -7.39 -9.10 -4.24
C ALA A 81 -6.19 -9.25 -5.20
N ILE A 82 -4.96 -9.10 -4.68
CA ILE A 82 -3.73 -9.30 -5.46
C ILE A 82 -3.67 -10.73 -6.02
N THR A 83 -4.01 -11.73 -5.20
CA THR A 83 -4.01 -13.14 -5.61
C THR A 83 -5.05 -13.42 -6.70
N ALA A 84 -6.24 -12.82 -6.59
CA ALA A 84 -7.30 -12.92 -7.60
C ALA A 84 -6.92 -12.24 -8.94
N LEU A 85 -6.02 -11.26 -8.92
CA LEU A 85 -5.55 -10.59 -10.15
C LEU A 85 -4.50 -11.40 -10.91
N ILE A 86 -3.78 -12.33 -10.26
CA ILE A 86 -2.70 -13.10 -10.92
C ILE A 86 -3.18 -13.81 -12.20
N PRO A 87 -4.30 -14.55 -12.22
CA PRO A 87 -4.78 -15.20 -13.45
C PRO A 87 -5.10 -14.21 -14.56
N VAL A 88 -5.66 -13.03 -14.21
CA VAL A 88 -5.96 -11.96 -15.17
C VAL A 88 -4.68 -11.41 -15.79
N LEU A 89 -3.61 -11.25 -15.01
CA LEU A 89 -2.33 -10.81 -15.54
C LEU A 89 -1.72 -11.83 -16.51
N VAL A 90 -1.83 -13.11 -16.17
CA VAL A 90 -1.33 -14.19 -17.01
C VAL A 90 -2.08 -14.25 -18.34
N SER A 91 -3.40 -14.04 -18.34
CA SER A 91 -4.19 -14.07 -19.57
C SER A 91 -3.92 -12.89 -20.52
N LEU A 92 -3.38 -11.77 -20.02
CA LEU A 92 -3.04 -10.59 -20.83
C LEU A 92 -1.68 -10.69 -21.54
N LEU A 93 -0.78 -11.59 -21.10
CA LEU A 93 0.55 -11.76 -21.70
C LEU A 93 0.52 -12.05 -23.21
N PRO A 94 -0.29 -12.99 -23.72
CA PRO A 94 -0.36 -13.27 -25.16
C PRO A 94 -0.88 -12.09 -25.99
N SER A 95 -1.78 -11.28 -25.42
CA SER A 95 -2.34 -10.10 -26.09
C SER A 95 -1.27 -9.01 -26.32
N LEU A 96 -0.30 -8.91 -25.42
CA LEU A 96 0.80 -7.95 -25.51
C LEU A 96 1.87 -8.35 -26.51
N TRP A 97 1.97 -9.65 -26.83
CA TRP A 97 3.00 -10.21 -27.68
C TRP A 97 2.36 -10.96 -28.85
N ASN A 98 1.96 -10.23 -29.88
CA ASN A 98 1.33 -10.77 -31.09
C ASN A 98 2.08 -10.26 -32.32
N ASP A 99 2.32 -11.14 -33.30
CA ASP A 99 3.00 -10.82 -34.56
C ASP A 99 2.29 -9.76 -35.40
N LYS A 100 1.00 -9.51 -35.13
CA LYS A 100 0.21 -8.45 -35.78
C LYS A 100 0.42 -7.05 -35.20
N LEU A 101 1.03 -6.95 -34.03
CA LEU A 101 1.30 -5.66 -33.38
C LEU A 101 2.60 -5.07 -33.92
N SER A 102 2.62 -3.75 -34.10
CA SER A 102 3.89 -3.07 -34.40
C SER A 102 4.89 -3.41 -33.29
N LYS A 103 6.12 -3.81 -33.66
CA LYS A 103 7.16 -4.21 -32.68
C LYS A 103 7.33 -3.17 -31.57
N VAL A 104 7.21 -1.89 -31.92
CA VAL A 104 7.29 -0.76 -30.98
C VAL A 104 6.15 -0.77 -29.96
N LEU A 105 4.90 -1.03 -30.36
CA LEU A 105 3.78 -1.09 -29.44
C LEU A 105 3.85 -2.32 -28.52
N GLY A 106 4.25 -3.48 -29.07
CA GLY A 106 4.45 -4.69 -28.28
C GLY A 106 5.48 -4.49 -27.18
N PHE A 107 6.66 -3.93 -27.52
CA PHE A 107 7.70 -3.60 -26.53
C PHE A 107 7.23 -2.57 -25.50
N THR A 108 6.53 -1.52 -25.93
CA THR A 108 6.03 -0.47 -25.01
C THR A 108 4.97 -1.04 -24.07
N GLY A 109 4.05 -1.85 -24.57
CA GLY A 109 3.02 -2.52 -23.78
C GLY A 109 3.63 -3.50 -22.77
N LEU A 110 4.63 -4.28 -23.19
CA LEU A 110 5.35 -5.20 -22.30
C LEU A 110 6.08 -4.44 -21.19
N PHE A 111 6.69 -3.29 -21.50
CA PHE A 111 7.35 -2.45 -20.51
C PHE A 111 6.35 -1.90 -19.47
N VAL A 112 5.23 -1.33 -19.92
CA VAL A 112 4.18 -0.81 -19.03
C VAL A 112 3.58 -1.94 -18.18
N PHE A 113 3.36 -3.11 -18.78
CA PHE A 113 2.88 -4.30 -18.07
C PHE A 113 3.87 -4.74 -16.98
N ALA A 114 5.15 -4.91 -17.31
CA ALA A 114 6.18 -5.30 -16.36
C ALA A 114 6.31 -4.28 -15.20
N TRP A 115 6.17 -2.99 -15.52
CA TRP A 115 6.16 -1.92 -14.53
C TRP A 115 4.95 -2.02 -13.58
N ALA A 116 3.75 -2.23 -14.12
CA ALA A 116 2.53 -2.40 -13.33
C ALA A 116 2.58 -3.67 -12.44
N VAL A 117 3.10 -4.78 -12.97
CA VAL A 117 3.34 -6.01 -12.20
C VAL A 117 4.32 -5.75 -11.05
N THR A 118 5.38 -4.99 -11.30
CA THR A 118 6.35 -4.63 -10.25
C THR A 118 5.69 -3.88 -9.09
N TYR A 119 4.78 -2.94 -9.38
CA TYR A 119 3.99 -2.28 -8.34
C TYR A 119 3.08 -3.25 -7.59
N LEU A 120 2.42 -4.16 -8.30
CA LEU A 120 1.54 -5.14 -7.68
C LEU A 120 2.30 -6.09 -6.74
N LEU A 121 3.48 -6.58 -7.17
CA LEU A 121 4.34 -7.42 -6.34
C LEU A 121 4.84 -6.67 -5.09
N ARG A 122 5.19 -5.38 -5.23
CA ARG A 122 5.57 -4.54 -4.09
C ARG A 122 4.40 -4.31 -3.13
N ALA A 123 3.18 -4.09 -3.64
CA ALA A 123 1.98 -4.03 -2.81
C ALA A 123 1.82 -5.32 -2.01
N GLY A 124 1.97 -6.48 -2.67
CA GLY A 124 1.91 -7.80 -2.02
C GLY A 124 2.96 -7.96 -0.92
N ALA A 125 4.21 -7.56 -1.18
CA ALA A 125 5.29 -7.64 -0.19
C ALA A 125 5.01 -6.79 1.07
N TRP A 126 4.45 -5.59 0.91
CA TRP A 126 4.02 -4.75 2.04
C TRP A 126 2.80 -5.32 2.78
N ALA A 127 1.84 -5.93 2.06
CA ALA A 127 0.70 -6.61 2.66
C ALA A 127 1.15 -7.82 3.51
N PHE A 128 2.03 -8.67 2.98
CA PHE A 128 2.64 -9.78 3.71
C PHE A 128 3.43 -9.30 4.93
N SER A 129 4.22 -8.24 4.78
CA SER A 129 5.00 -7.66 5.88
C SER A 129 4.09 -7.12 6.99
N THR A 130 2.89 -6.65 6.64
CA THR A 130 1.86 -6.24 7.60
C THR A 130 1.29 -7.44 8.35
N LEU A 131 0.99 -8.54 7.66
CA LEU A 131 0.44 -9.77 8.27
C LEU A 131 1.45 -10.54 9.11
N LYS A 132 2.75 -10.30 8.91
CA LYS A 132 3.82 -10.97 9.66
C LYS A 132 3.55 -10.88 11.17
N VAL A 133 3.69 -12.02 11.84
CA VAL A 133 3.57 -12.12 13.30
C VAL A 133 4.58 -11.17 13.94
N SER A 134 4.08 -10.27 14.77
CA SER A 134 4.88 -9.37 15.60
C SER A 134 4.44 -9.54 17.05
N GLY A 135 5.38 -9.34 17.97
CA GLY A 135 5.03 -9.23 19.39
C GLY A 135 3.96 -8.16 19.59
N PHE A 136 3.14 -8.35 20.62
CA PHE A 136 2.15 -7.39 21.06
C PHE A 136 2.02 -7.54 22.57
N THR A 137 2.18 -6.45 23.29
CA THR A 137 2.11 -6.45 24.74
C THR A 137 0.65 -6.55 25.14
N GLN A 138 0.32 -7.60 25.88
CA GLN A 138 -1.01 -7.84 26.41
C GLN A 138 -0.88 -8.14 27.90
N LEU A 139 -1.86 -7.70 28.71
CA LEU A 139 -1.90 -8.08 30.12
C LEU A 139 -2.38 -9.52 30.25
N GLY A 140 -1.60 -10.35 30.92
CA GLY A 140 -1.97 -11.70 31.28
C GLY A 140 -2.64 -11.78 32.66
N PRO A 141 -3.15 -12.97 33.02
CA PRO A 141 -3.72 -13.21 34.34
C PRO A 141 -2.73 -12.94 35.50
N GLY A 142 -1.44 -13.14 35.28
CA GLY A 142 -0.39 -12.91 36.26
C GLY A 142 -0.20 -11.43 36.61
N GLU A 143 -0.22 -10.55 35.59
CA GLU A 143 -0.12 -9.10 35.78
C GLU A 143 -1.36 -8.53 36.48
N ILE A 144 -2.53 -9.09 36.18
CA ILE A 144 -3.79 -8.76 36.87
C ILE A 144 -3.70 -9.16 38.35
N ALA A 145 -3.29 -10.40 38.63
CA ALA A 145 -3.12 -10.87 40.00
C ALA A 145 -2.07 -10.06 40.78
N ALA A 146 -0.99 -9.65 40.12
CA ALA A 146 0.04 -8.79 40.71
C ALA A 146 -0.49 -7.37 41.01
N SER A 147 -1.38 -6.83 40.17
CA SER A 147 -2.03 -5.54 40.43
C SER A 147 -2.95 -5.59 41.64
N TRP A 148 -3.62 -6.73 41.88
CA TRP A 148 -4.49 -6.94 43.05
C TRP A 148 -3.76 -7.03 44.40
N LYS A 149 -2.44 -7.23 44.39
CA LYS A 149 -1.61 -7.25 45.60
C LYS A 149 -1.18 -5.86 46.07
N LYS A 150 -1.50 -4.80 45.32
CA LYS A 150 -1.12 -3.42 45.63
C LYS A 150 -2.25 -2.70 46.37
N ASP A 151 -1.90 -1.63 47.09
CA ASP A 151 -2.85 -0.83 47.87
C ASP A 151 -4.00 -0.23 47.03
N SER A 152 -3.76 0.01 45.74
CA SER A 152 -4.77 0.50 44.78
C SER A 152 -4.81 -0.37 43.51
N PRO A 153 -5.53 -1.51 43.53
CA PRO A 153 -5.55 -2.47 42.42
C PRO A 153 -6.01 -1.89 41.08
N LYS A 154 -7.09 -1.11 41.10
CA LYS A 154 -7.67 -0.50 39.89
C LYS A 154 -6.70 0.50 39.24
N ALA A 155 -6.07 1.35 40.05
CA ALA A 155 -5.07 2.30 39.59
C ALA A 155 -3.80 1.60 39.04
N ALA A 156 -3.35 0.53 39.71
CA ALA A 156 -2.22 -0.26 39.24
C ALA A 156 -2.51 -0.93 37.88
N LEU A 157 -3.70 -1.52 37.72
CA LEU A 157 -4.12 -2.15 36.48
C LEU A 157 -4.24 -1.13 35.34
N ALA A 158 -4.86 0.02 35.61
CA ALA A 158 -4.96 1.13 34.66
C ALA A 158 -3.58 1.56 34.12
N LYS A 159 -2.60 1.73 35.02
CA LYS A 159 -1.22 2.07 34.63
C LYS A 159 -0.58 1.01 33.76
N GLN A 160 -0.76 -0.27 34.10
CA GLN A 160 -0.22 -1.37 33.31
C GLN A 160 -0.83 -1.42 31.91
N LEU A 161 -2.15 -1.25 31.77
CA LEU A 161 -2.83 -1.16 30.47
C LEU A 161 -2.30 0.00 29.64
N SER A 162 -2.20 1.19 30.24
CA SER A 162 -1.68 2.39 29.56
C SER A 162 -0.24 2.22 29.08
N ILE A 163 0.63 1.59 29.88
CA ILE A 163 2.00 1.27 29.48
C ILE A 163 2.02 0.22 28.36
N ALA A 164 1.17 -0.80 28.43
CA ALA A 164 1.06 -1.80 27.37
C ALA A 164 0.66 -1.18 26.03
N VAL A 165 -0.29 -0.24 26.03
CA VAL A 165 -0.66 0.54 24.84
C VAL A 165 0.53 1.31 24.28
N LEU A 166 1.27 2.02 25.14
CA LEU A 166 2.42 2.81 24.72
C LEU A 166 3.50 1.95 24.07
N CYS A 167 3.77 0.76 24.61
CA CYS A 167 4.67 -0.22 24.01
C CYS A 167 4.19 -0.74 22.64
N ASN A 168 2.87 -0.77 22.42
CA ASN A 168 2.27 -1.28 21.19
C ASN A 168 2.24 -0.25 20.04
N TYR A 169 2.25 1.05 20.33
CA TYR A 169 2.23 2.11 19.32
C TYR A 169 3.23 1.93 18.16
N PRO A 170 4.54 1.74 18.38
CA PRO A 170 5.48 1.58 17.27
C PRO A 170 5.18 0.35 16.41
N LEU A 171 4.71 -0.73 17.03
CA LEU A 171 4.40 -1.99 16.37
C LEU A 171 3.17 -1.87 15.47
N VAL A 172 2.10 -1.28 16.00
CA VAL A 172 0.85 -1.04 15.26
C VAL A 172 1.06 0.03 14.19
N ASN A 173 1.79 1.11 14.48
CA ASN A 173 2.12 2.13 13.49
C ASN A 173 2.91 1.56 12.30
N ARG A 174 3.80 0.59 12.53
CA ARG A 174 4.49 -0.11 11.43
C ARG A 174 3.53 -0.90 10.56
N LYS A 175 2.54 -1.60 11.14
CA LYS A 175 1.49 -2.30 10.39
C LYS A 175 0.63 -1.33 9.58
N ILE A 176 0.19 -0.22 10.19
CA ILE A 176 -0.58 0.83 9.50
C ILE A 176 0.22 1.44 8.34
N THR A 177 1.52 1.65 8.53
CA THR A 177 2.42 2.12 7.47
C THR A 177 2.47 1.12 6.31
N GLY A 178 2.59 -0.18 6.60
CA GLY A 178 2.56 -1.22 5.57
C GLY A 178 1.28 -1.19 4.75
N ILE A 179 0.12 -0.95 5.37
CA ILE A 179 -1.17 -0.84 4.67
C ILE A 179 -1.25 0.39 3.79
N LYS A 180 -0.81 1.54 4.29
CA LYS A 180 -0.76 2.77 3.48
C LYS A 180 0.12 2.57 2.26
N MET A 181 1.30 1.96 2.43
CA MET A 181 2.19 1.63 1.33
C MET A 181 1.56 0.64 0.34
N THR A 182 0.88 -0.40 0.86
CA THR A 182 0.19 -1.40 0.05
C THR A 182 -0.86 -0.73 -0.83
N HIS A 183 -1.67 0.15 -0.24
CA HIS A 183 -2.70 0.90 -0.94
C HIS A 183 -2.12 1.80 -2.04
N GLU A 184 -1.07 2.56 -1.74
CA GLU A 184 -0.38 3.44 -2.70
C GLU A 184 0.22 2.68 -3.90
N TYR A 185 0.81 1.50 -3.65
CA TYR A 185 1.33 0.64 -4.71
C TYR A 185 0.20 0.00 -5.52
N LEU A 186 -0.86 -0.45 -4.87
CA LEU A 186 -2.02 -1.06 -5.53
C LEU A 186 -2.72 -0.07 -6.46
N LEU A 187 -2.88 1.19 -6.02
CA LEU A 187 -3.46 2.25 -6.84
C LEU A 187 -2.62 2.51 -8.10
N ARG A 188 -1.29 2.56 -7.98
CA ARG A 188 -0.38 2.73 -9.12
C ARG A 188 -0.38 1.53 -10.07
N ALA A 189 -0.46 0.31 -9.54
CA ALA A 189 -0.62 -0.89 -10.35
C ALA A 189 -1.94 -0.84 -11.14
N PHE A 190 -3.05 -0.49 -10.47
CA PHE A 190 -4.35 -0.35 -11.11
C PHE A 190 -4.32 0.69 -12.24
N LEU A 191 -3.78 1.90 -11.98
CA LEU A 191 -3.61 2.94 -13.00
C LEU A 191 -2.75 2.46 -14.18
N GLY A 192 -1.67 1.70 -13.91
CA GLY A 192 -0.82 1.11 -14.94
C GLY A 192 -1.59 0.13 -15.84
N PHE A 193 -2.40 -0.75 -15.25
CA PHE A 193 -3.24 -1.68 -16.02
C PHE A 193 -4.36 -0.98 -16.77
N THR A 194 -4.99 0.04 -16.18
CA THR A 194 -5.98 0.87 -16.88
C THR A 194 -5.37 1.57 -18.08
N LEU A 195 -4.18 2.17 -17.92
CA LEU A 195 -3.48 2.83 -19.02
C LEU A 195 -3.13 1.84 -20.14
N LEU A 196 -2.64 0.65 -19.77
CA LEU A 196 -2.33 -0.42 -20.71
C LEU A 196 -3.57 -0.84 -21.51
N MET A 197 -4.71 -1.02 -20.84
CA MET A 197 -6.00 -1.34 -21.47
C MET A 197 -6.44 -0.24 -22.44
N VAL A 198 -6.36 1.03 -22.04
CA VAL A 198 -6.72 2.17 -22.91
C VAL A 198 -5.84 2.20 -24.16
N ILE A 199 -4.52 2.01 -24.02
CA ILE A 199 -3.59 1.97 -25.16
C ILE A 199 -3.95 0.82 -26.11
N GLN A 200 -4.23 -0.37 -25.58
CA GLN A 200 -4.61 -1.53 -26.38
C GLN A 200 -5.92 -1.34 -27.14
N VAL A 201 -6.89 -0.60 -26.59
CA VAL A 201 -8.18 -0.33 -27.23
C VAL A 201 -8.08 0.81 -28.25
N VAL A 202 -7.37 1.89 -27.92
CA VAL A 202 -7.26 3.07 -28.78
C VAL A 202 -6.40 2.80 -30.01
N TRP A 203 -5.36 1.98 -29.88
CA TRP A 203 -4.45 1.68 -30.99
C TRP A 203 -5.13 1.11 -32.24
N PRO A 204 -5.89 -0.01 -32.18
CA PRO A 204 -6.56 -0.58 -33.36
C PRO A 204 -7.60 0.37 -33.96
N VAL A 205 -8.27 1.18 -33.14
CA VAL A 205 -9.21 2.22 -33.63
C VAL A 205 -8.46 3.32 -34.36
N GLY A 206 -7.33 3.76 -33.82
CA GLY A 206 -6.47 4.77 -34.45
C GLY A 206 -5.91 4.30 -35.79
N THR A 207 -5.42 3.05 -35.87
CA THR A 207 -4.94 2.49 -37.15
C THR A 207 -6.08 2.39 -38.16
N TRP A 208 -7.28 1.98 -37.74
CA TRP A 208 -8.45 1.94 -38.61
C TRP A 208 -8.83 3.33 -39.13
N LEU A 209 -8.86 4.36 -38.29
CA LEU A 209 -9.16 5.74 -38.69
C LEU A 209 -8.14 6.28 -39.69
N VAL A 210 -6.84 6.01 -39.48
CA VAL A 210 -5.77 6.40 -40.40
C VAL A 210 -5.94 5.69 -41.74
N GLU A 211 -6.26 4.40 -41.75
CA GLU A 211 -6.55 3.65 -42.99
C GLU A 211 -7.75 4.23 -43.75
N GLN A 212 -8.86 4.55 -43.06
CA GLN A 212 -10.02 5.18 -43.70
C GLN A 212 -9.69 6.57 -44.24
N GLY A 213 -8.92 7.37 -43.49
CA GLY A 213 -8.43 8.67 -43.95
C GLY A 213 -7.57 8.56 -45.20
N ILE A 214 -6.61 7.64 -45.23
CA ILE A 214 -5.76 7.39 -46.42
C ILE A 214 -6.60 6.96 -47.62
N ARG A 215 -7.61 6.11 -47.43
CA ARG A 215 -8.53 5.69 -48.50
C ARG A 215 -9.38 6.84 -49.04
N LEU A 216 -9.78 7.79 -48.19
CA LEU A 216 -10.51 8.99 -48.62
C LEU A 216 -9.62 9.97 -49.40
N PHE A 217 -8.33 10.06 -49.09
CA PHE A 217 -7.38 10.97 -49.76
C PHE A 217 -6.69 10.37 -51.00
N LYS A 218 -6.75 9.05 -51.20
CA LYS A 218 -6.30 8.39 -52.43
C LYS A 218 -7.52 7.90 -53.22
N PRO A 219 -7.95 8.57 -54.30
CA PRO A 219 -8.96 8.00 -55.16
C PRO A 219 -8.42 6.69 -55.74
N GLU A 220 -9.22 5.63 -55.69
CA GLU A 220 -8.92 4.35 -56.32
C GLU A 220 -8.46 4.60 -57.76
N ALA A 221 -7.23 4.20 -58.07
CA ALA A 221 -6.79 4.16 -59.46
C ALA A 221 -7.65 3.12 -60.17
N ILE A 222 -8.61 3.60 -60.96
CA ILE A 222 -9.36 2.77 -61.90
C ILE A 222 -8.33 2.18 -62.87
N ASN A 223 -7.94 0.93 -62.64
CA ASN A 223 -7.15 0.18 -63.60
C ASN A 223 -8.06 -0.13 -64.79
N PRO A 224 -7.73 0.31 -66.02
CA PRO A 224 -8.50 -0.09 -67.18
C PRO A 224 -8.35 -1.61 -67.37
N LEU A 225 -9.48 -2.31 -67.44
CA LEU A 225 -9.55 -3.69 -67.89
C LEU A 225 -8.99 -3.77 -69.31
N ILE A 226 -7.73 -4.18 -69.46
CA ILE A 226 -7.19 -4.58 -70.76
C ILE A 226 -7.86 -5.92 -71.11
N MET A 227 -8.92 -5.81 -71.89
CA MET A 227 -9.60 -6.92 -72.54
C MET A 227 -8.71 -7.36 -73.72
N CYS A 228 -7.81 -8.32 -73.49
CA CYS A 228 -7.12 -8.99 -74.59
C CYS A 228 -8.10 -9.98 -75.24
N PHE A 229 -8.67 -9.61 -76.38
CA PHE A 229 -9.14 -10.56 -77.38
C PHE A 229 -7.93 -11.11 -78.14
N SER A 230 -7.68 -12.41 -78.02
CA SER A 230 -7.03 -13.25 -79.04
C SER A 230 -7.29 -14.71 -78.72
#